data_AF-A0A922YFX1-F1
#
_entry.id   AF-A0A922YFX1-F1
#
_cell.length_a   1.000
_cell.length_b   1.000
_cell.length_c   1.000
_cell.angle_alpha   90.00
_cell.angle_beta   90.00
_cell.angle_gamma   90.00
#
_symmetry.space_group_name_H-M   'P 1'
#
loop_
_entity.id
_entity.type
_entity.pdbx_description
1 polymer ?
#
loop_
_entity_poly.entity_id
_entity_poly.type
_entity_poly.pdbx_seq_one_letter_code
_entity_poly.pdbx_strand_id
1 'polypeptide(L)'
;MTGLLLPVAALALSGAGIAALRQAWDKRTRWTPWLLSAGWAACALAVALCGAWLGAEVGIPAGITLFSIVALAVLATHVRWREVRSGPARASATDPSDRPSRLWRGVIRVLLAGPLSGLAAVGAGVALAKGLPLGEADRIAIGGLTVPLLWAGGMVWTLADDRILRALAVLILSSIAAYTAAFI
;
A
#
# COMPACT_ATOMS: atom_id res chain seq x y z
N MET A 1 8.31 -24.02 -26.49
CA MET A 1 9.44 -23.36 -25.77
C MET A 1 9.15 -21.90 -25.39
N THR A 2 8.21 -21.21 -26.05
CA THR A 2 7.83 -19.82 -25.74
C THR A 2 7.08 -19.64 -24.40
N GLY A 3 6.38 -20.67 -23.91
CA GLY A 3 5.59 -20.59 -22.67
C GLY A 3 6.39 -20.42 -21.37
N LEU A 4 7.67 -20.83 -21.32
CA LEU A 4 8.53 -20.71 -20.13
C LEU A 4 9.40 -19.44 -20.13
N LEU A 5 9.59 -18.80 -21.28
CA LEU A 5 10.46 -17.62 -21.39
C LEU A 5 9.83 -16.39 -20.73
N LEU A 6 8.51 -16.20 -20.88
CA LEU A 6 7.78 -15.07 -20.32
C LEU A 6 7.78 -15.03 -18.79
N PRO A 7 7.48 -16.11 -18.05
CA PRO A 7 7.53 -16.08 -16.59
C PRO A 7 8.96 -15.92 -16.05
N VAL A 8 9.95 -16.53 -16.72
CA VAL A 8 11.38 -16.36 -16.34
C VAL A 8 11.84 -14.92 -16.58
N ALA A 9 11.44 -14.31 -17.69
CA ALA A 9 11.74 -12.91 -17.98
C ALA A 9 11.07 -11.96 -16.96
N ALA A 10 9.81 -12.21 -16.61
CA ALA A 10 9.09 -11.41 -15.60
C ALA A 10 9.75 -11.51 -14.21
N LEU A 11 10.20 -12.72 -13.81
CA LEU A 11 10.93 -12.94 -12.58
C LEU A 11 12.29 -12.21 -12.59
N ALA A 12 13.04 -12.33 -13.70
CA ALA A 12 14.34 -11.67 -13.86
C ALA A 12 14.22 -10.14 -13.82
N LEU A 13 13.22 -9.58 -14.50
CA LEU A 13 12.93 -8.15 -14.50
C LEU A 13 12.52 -7.64 -13.12
N SER A 14 11.68 -8.39 -12.41
CA SER A 14 11.29 -8.06 -11.03
C SER A 14 12.52 -8.04 -10.12
N GLY A 15 13.38 -9.07 -10.20
CA GLY A 15 14.61 -9.16 -9.43
C GLY A 15 15.61 -8.04 -9.74
N ALA A 16 15.83 -7.76 -11.03
CA ALA A 16 16.69 -6.68 -11.49
C ALA A 16 16.17 -5.30 -11.04
N GLY A 17 14.86 -5.07 -11.14
CA GLY A 17 14.21 -3.84 -10.68
C GLY A 17 14.40 -3.61 -9.19
N ILE A 18 14.16 -4.63 -8.37
CA ILE A 18 14.34 -4.57 -6.91
C ILE A 18 15.81 -4.36 -6.54
N ALA A 19 16.74 -5.04 -7.22
CA ALA A 19 18.17 -4.85 -7.00
C ALA A 19 18.62 -3.42 -7.32
N ALA A 20 18.13 -2.83 -8.41
CA ALA A 20 18.42 -1.44 -8.78
C ALA A 20 17.86 -0.44 -7.75
N LEU A 21 16.61 -0.63 -7.32
CA LEU A 21 15.98 0.20 -6.28
C LEU A 21 16.74 0.11 -4.96
N ARG A 22 17.18 -1.09 -4.59
CA ARG A 22 17.99 -1.30 -3.40
C ARG A 22 19.34 -0.61 -3.49
N GLN A 23 20.05 -0.73 -4.61
CA GLN A 23 21.33 -0.04 -4.82
C GLN A 23 21.17 1.48 -4.73
N ALA A 24 20.09 2.01 -5.31
CA ALA A 24 19.75 3.43 -5.22
C ALA A 24 19.53 3.88 -3.77
N TRP A 25 18.98 3.00 -2.93
CA TRP A 25 18.75 3.23 -1.51
C TRP A 25 20.04 3.14 -0.68
N ASP A 26 20.84 2.09 -0.88
CA ASP A 26 22.06 1.84 -0.09
C ASP A 26 23.17 2.87 -0.39
N LYS A 27 23.29 3.33 -1.64
CA LYS A 27 24.33 4.27 -2.06
C LYS A 27 23.71 5.43 -2.84
N ARG A 28 23.67 6.62 -2.22
CA ARG A 28 23.39 7.86 -2.95
C ARG A 28 24.59 8.21 -3.84
N THR A 29 24.38 8.08 -5.14
CA THR A 29 25.36 8.41 -6.18
C THR A 29 24.70 9.33 -7.21
N ARG A 30 25.49 9.88 -8.15
CA ARG A 30 24.95 10.64 -9.29
C ARG A 30 23.97 9.83 -10.16
N TRP A 31 24.03 8.50 -10.07
CA TRP A 31 23.17 7.58 -10.82
C TRP A 31 21.89 7.20 -10.08
N THR A 32 21.73 7.61 -8.81
CA THR A 32 20.53 7.32 -8.01
C THR A 32 19.22 7.66 -8.71
N PRO A 33 19.01 8.83 -9.36
CA PRO A 33 17.76 9.09 -10.05
C PRO A 33 17.52 8.10 -11.20
N TRP A 34 18.57 7.72 -11.93
CA TRP A 34 18.49 6.77 -13.03
C TRP A 34 18.19 5.34 -12.55
N LEU A 35 18.86 4.90 -11.48
CA LEU A 35 18.60 3.61 -10.84
C LEU A 35 17.18 3.52 -10.30
N LEU A 36 16.65 4.62 -9.76
CA LEU A 36 15.28 4.69 -9.28
C LEU A 36 14.28 4.56 -10.44
N SER A 37 14.45 5.34 -11.51
CA SER A 37 13.56 5.28 -12.68
C SER A 37 13.66 3.94 -13.41
N ALA A 38 14.87 3.41 -13.60
CA ALA A 38 15.08 2.12 -14.25
C ALA A 38 14.54 0.96 -13.41
N GLY A 39 14.69 1.02 -12.08
CA GLY A 39 14.15 0.03 -11.16
C GLY A 39 12.62 -0.04 -11.21
N TRP A 40 11.96 1.12 -11.14
CA TRP A 40 10.50 1.20 -11.29
C TRP A 40 10.03 0.78 -12.68
N ALA A 41 10.74 1.20 -13.74
CA ALA A 41 10.42 0.79 -15.11
C ALA A 41 10.53 -0.72 -15.29
N ALA A 42 11.54 -1.38 -14.73
CA ALA A 42 11.70 -2.83 -14.79
C ALA A 42 10.58 -3.56 -14.04
N CYS A 43 10.14 -3.05 -12.88
CA CYS A 43 9.00 -3.60 -12.15
C CYS A 43 7.69 -3.44 -12.95
N ALA A 44 7.46 -2.27 -13.54
CA ALA A 44 6.30 -2.02 -14.40
C ALA A 44 6.31 -2.93 -15.64
N LEU A 45 7.48 -3.14 -16.25
CA LEU A 45 7.65 -4.04 -17.39
C LEU A 45 7.34 -5.49 -17.01
N ALA A 46 7.75 -5.95 -15.82
CA ALA A 46 7.42 -7.27 -15.32
C ALA A 46 5.90 -7.47 -15.16
N VAL A 47 5.19 -6.46 -14.62
CA VAL A 47 3.73 -6.48 -14.50
C VAL A 47 3.06 -6.52 -15.88
N ALA A 48 3.53 -5.70 -16.82
CA ALA A 48 3.01 -5.68 -18.19
C ALA A 48 3.23 -7.03 -18.91
N LEU A 49 4.39 -7.67 -18.71
CA LEU A 49 4.69 -9.00 -19.23
C LEU A 49 3.75 -10.07 -18.67
N CYS A 50 3.48 -10.05 -17.36
CA CYS A 50 2.49 -10.95 -16.77
C CYS A 50 1.09 -10.70 -17.34
N GLY A 51 0.69 -9.43 -17.52
CA GLY A 51 -0.56 -9.05 -18.17
C GLY A 51 -0.68 -9.55 -19.62
N ALA A 52 0.40 -9.47 -20.40
CA ALA A 52 0.43 -9.98 -21.77
C ALA A 52 0.39 -11.51 -21.83
N TRP A 53 0.91 -12.21 -20.82
CA TRP A 53 0.98 -13.67 -20.78
C TRP A 53 -0.31 -14.34 -20.27
N LEU A 54 -0.90 -13.81 -19.19
CA LEU A 54 -2.07 -14.40 -18.50
C LEU A 54 -3.38 -13.66 -18.79
N GLY A 55 -3.34 -12.64 -19.64
CA GLY A 55 -4.42 -11.65 -19.77
C GLY A 55 -4.35 -10.59 -18.66
N ALA A 56 -4.93 -9.41 -18.91
CA ALA A 56 -4.83 -8.28 -17.98
C ALA A 56 -5.46 -8.59 -16.60
N GLU A 57 -6.57 -9.30 -16.58
CA GLU A 57 -7.35 -9.61 -15.37
C GLU A 57 -6.58 -10.46 -14.36
N VAL A 58 -5.86 -11.49 -14.84
CA VAL A 58 -5.08 -12.40 -13.98
C VAL A 58 -3.62 -11.97 -13.90
N GLY A 59 -3.06 -11.52 -15.01
CA GLY A 59 -1.65 -11.23 -15.17
C GLY A 59 -1.18 -9.97 -14.43
N ILE A 60 -1.99 -8.90 -14.39
CA ILE A 60 -1.59 -7.69 -13.65
C ILE A 60 -1.52 -7.97 -12.14
N PRO A 61 -2.54 -8.57 -11.49
CA PRO A 61 -2.43 -8.96 -10.09
C PRO A 61 -1.30 -9.96 -9.82
N ALA A 62 -1.10 -10.94 -10.71
CA ALA A 62 -0.01 -11.91 -10.59
C ALA A 62 1.36 -11.23 -10.66
N GLY A 63 1.55 -10.26 -11.56
CA GLY A 63 2.79 -9.49 -11.69
C GLY A 63 3.07 -8.61 -10.46
N ILE A 64 2.05 -7.93 -9.92
CA ILE A 64 2.17 -7.13 -8.69
C ILE A 64 2.54 -8.04 -7.50
N THR A 65 1.89 -9.20 -7.41
CA THR A 65 2.17 -10.20 -6.36
C THR A 65 3.59 -10.74 -6.49
N LEU A 66 4.03 -11.07 -7.72
CA LEU A 66 5.37 -11.56 -8.01
C LEU A 66 6.43 -10.55 -7.57
N PHE A 67 6.31 -9.30 -8.01
CA PHE A 67 7.20 -8.22 -7.60
C PHE A 67 7.24 -8.08 -6.06
N SER A 68 6.08 -8.13 -5.40
CA SER A 68 5.99 -8.02 -3.93
C SER A 68 6.69 -9.19 -3.22
N ILE A 69 6.50 -10.42 -3.70
CA ILE A 69 7.15 -11.62 -3.15
C ILE A 69 8.66 -11.54 -3.32
N VAL A 70 9.16 -11.15 -4.51
CA VAL A 70 10.60 -10.99 -4.74
C VAL A 70 11.18 -9.90 -3.82
N ALA A 71 10.46 -8.80 -3.63
CA ALA A 71 10.90 -7.72 -2.75
C ALA A 71 10.97 -8.20 -1.29
N LEU A 72 9.95 -8.94 -0.83
CA LEU A 72 9.93 -9.53 0.51
C LEU A 72 11.02 -10.58 0.70
N ALA A 73 11.30 -11.42 -0.31
CA ALA A 73 12.38 -12.39 -0.26
C ALA A 73 13.75 -11.70 -0.14
N VAL A 74 13.98 -10.64 -0.92
CA VAL A 74 15.18 -9.80 -0.81
C VAL A 74 15.24 -9.07 0.53
N LEU A 75 14.12 -8.67 1.12
CA LEU A 75 14.12 -8.06 2.44
C LEU A 75 14.46 -9.09 3.53
N ALA A 76 13.88 -10.28 3.45
CA ALA A 76 14.05 -11.38 4.39
C ALA A 76 15.52 -11.81 4.53
N THR A 77 16.28 -11.83 3.43
CA THR A 77 17.73 -12.16 3.47
C THR A 77 18.58 -11.10 4.18
N HIS A 78 18.04 -9.91 4.45
CA HIS A 78 18.74 -8.82 5.11
C HIS A 78 18.10 -8.39 6.43
N VAL A 79 17.11 -9.15 6.92
CA VAL A 79 16.59 -8.96 8.28
C VAL A 79 17.72 -9.22 9.26
N ARG A 80 18.24 -8.14 9.84
CA ARG A 80 19.10 -8.22 11.02
C ARG A 80 18.18 -8.17 12.24
N TRP A 81 18.08 -9.28 12.94
CA TRP A 81 17.47 -9.32 14.26
C TRP A 81 18.29 -8.40 15.16
N ARG A 82 17.75 -7.22 15.47
CA ARG A 82 18.37 -6.29 16.40
C ARG A 82 18.17 -6.89 17.78
N GLU A 83 19.23 -7.44 18.36
CA GLU A 83 19.25 -7.71 19.80
C GLU A 83 18.88 -6.43 20.53
N VAL A 84 17.95 -6.53 21.49
CA VAL A 84 17.53 -5.42 22.34
C VAL A 84 18.78 -4.95 23.08
N ARG A 85 19.40 -3.89 22.55
CA ARG A 85 20.63 -3.35 23.13
C ARG A 85 20.25 -2.66 24.43
N SER A 86 20.45 -3.36 25.54
CA SER A 86 20.44 -2.81 26.90
C SER A 86 21.69 -1.92 27.10
N GLY A 87 21.76 -0.83 26.35
CA GLY A 87 22.75 0.22 26.56
C GLY A 87 22.30 1.15 27.69
N PRO A 88 23.23 1.73 28.48
CA PRO A 88 22.87 2.65 29.55
C PRO A 88 22.12 3.85 28.97
N ALA A 89 21.00 4.19 29.60
CA ALA A 89 20.07 5.22 29.21
C ALA A 89 20.80 6.54 28.86
N ARG A 90 20.99 6.80 27.57
CA ARG A 90 21.28 8.15 27.09
C ARG A 90 20.01 8.95 27.31
N ALA A 91 20.04 9.77 28.35
CA ALA A 91 19.01 10.74 28.67
C ALA A 91 18.63 11.58 27.43
N SER A 92 17.33 11.88 27.34
CA SER A 92 16.73 12.92 26.50
C SER A 92 16.35 12.58 25.05
N ALA A 93 15.65 11.47 24.88
CA ALA A 93 14.37 11.53 24.17
C ALA A 93 13.39 10.68 24.99
N THR A 94 12.39 11.31 25.61
CA THR A 94 11.29 10.58 26.26
C THR A 94 10.82 9.49 25.32
N ASP A 95 10.96 8.23 25.72
CA ASP A 95 10.39 7.11 24.99
C ASP A 95 8.91 7.44 24.76
N PRO A 96 8.34 7.30 23.55
CA PRO A 96 6.91 7.50 23.33
C PRO A 96 6.04 6.76 24.36
N SER A 97 6.56 5.67 24.93
CA SER A 97 5.98 4.85 26.00
C SER A 97 5.90 5.55 27.37
N ASP A 98 6.81 6.51 27.65
CA ASP A 98 6.87 7.28 28.91
C ASP A 98 5.98 8.54 28.88
N ARG A 99 5.37 8.86 27.74
CA ARG A 99 4.35 9.93 27.68
C ARG A 99 3.09 9.41 28.38
N PRO A 100 2.36 10.23 29.16
CA PRO A 100 1.07 9.84 29.70
C PRO A 100 0.12 9.58 28.52
N SER A 101 0.04 8.32 28.10
CA SER A 101 -0.84 7.90 27.03
C SER A 101 -2.26 8.06 27.55
N ARG A 102 -2.97 9.05 27.02
CA ARG A 102 -4.39 9.19 27.32
C ARG A 102 -5.07 8.05 26.57
N LEU A 103 -5.32 6.92 27.24
CA LEU A 103 -6.00 5.74 26.71
C LEU A 103 -7.22 6.11 25.85
N TRP A 104 -8.00 7.10 26.29
CA TRP A 104 -9.09 7.73 25.54
C TRP A 104 -8.72 8.18 24.12
N ARG A 105 -7.58 8.86 23.93
CA ARG A 105 -7.10 9.27 22.60
C ARG A 105 -6.75 8.06 21.73
N GLY A 106 -6.24 6.99 22.33
CA GLY A 106 -5.99 5.72 21.66
C GLY A 106 -7.29 5.09 21.17
N VAL A 107 -8.30 5.00 22.04
CA VAL A 107 -9.63 4.46 21.71
C VAL A 107 -10.28 5.26 20.57
N ILE A 108 -10.27 6.60 20.65
CA ILE A 108 -10.77 7.43 19.56
C ILE A 108 -10.03 7.13 18.25
N ARG A 109 -8.69 7.09 18.28
CA ARG A 109 -7.91 6.80 17.07
C ARG A 109 -8.25 5.43 16.47
N VAL A 110 -8.47 4.41 17.29
CA VAL A 110 -8.90 3.09 16.79
C VAL A 110 -10.30 3.15 16.17
N LEU A 111 -11.24 3.88 16.78
CA LEU A 111 -12.59 4.05 16.23
C LEU A 111 -12.62 4.83 14.92
N LEU A 112 -11.77 5.86 14.78
CA LEU A 112 -11.60 6.60 13.53
C LEU A 112 -10.90 5.74 12.48
N ALA A 113 -9.79 5.09 12.87
CA ALA A 113 -8.97 4.33 11.96
C ALA A 113 -9.69 3.09 11.45
N GLY A 114 -10.43 2.37 12.29
CA GLY A 114 -11.14 1.17 11.89
C GLY A 114 -12.55 1.46 11.35
N PRO A 115 -13.57 1.54 12.23
CA PRO A 115 -14.97 1.68 11.81
C PRO A 115 -15.26 2.87 10.88
N LEU A 116 -14.80 4.08 11.24
CA LEU A 116 -15.18 5.29 10.51
C LEU A 116 -14.55 5.34 9.12
N SER A 117 -13.28 4.97 8.99
CA SER A 117 -12.64 4.85 7.68
C SER A 117 -13.24 3.72 6.85
N GLY A 118 -13.70 2.64 7.49
CA GLY A 118 -14.42 1.54 6.83
C GLY A 118 -15.74 1.99 6.24
N LEU A 119 -16.53 2.77 6.98
CA LEU A 119 -17.77 3.36 6.47
C LEU A 119 -17.52 4.28 5.27
N ALA A 120 -16.52 5.16 5.36
CA ALA A 120 -16.14 6.02 4.23
C ALA A 120 -15.73 5.19 2.99
N ALA A 121 -14.95 4.13 3.20
CA ALA A 121 -14.50 3.25 2.14
C ALA A 121 -15.65 2.46 1.49
N VAL A 122 -16.58 1.92 2.30
CA VAL A 122 -17.78 1.21 1.80
C VAL A 122 -18.65 2.16 1.00
N GLY A 123 -18.95 3.36 1.51
CA GLY A 123 -19.72 4.36 0.77
C GLY A 123 -19.09 4.68 -0.58
N ALA A 124 -17.77 4.86 -0.62
CA ALA A 124 -17.04 5.16 -1.85
C ALA A 124 -17.06 3.98 -2.83
N GLY A 125 -16.85 2.76 -2.34
CA GLY A 125 -16.93 1.55 -3.16
C GLY A 125 -18.32 1.35 -3.77
N VAL A 126 -19.39 1.58 -3.00
CA VAL A 126 -20.77 1.52 -3.51
C VAL A 126 -21.05 2.63 -4.52
N ALA A 127 -20.61 3.86 -4.25
CA ALA A 127 -20.77 4.98 -5.18
C ALA A 127 -20.11 4.68 -6.53
N LEU A 128 -18.88 4.14 -6.53
CA LEU A 128 -18.19 3.72 -7.76
C LEU A 128 -18.89 2.56 -8.45
N ALA A 129 -19.29 1.53 -7.70
CA ALA A 129 -20.04 0.41 -8.25
C ALA A 129 -21.37 0.85 -8.87
N LYS A 130 -21.96 1.97 -8.43
CA LYS A 130 -23.21 2.51 -9.01
C LYS A 130 -22.99 3.49 -10.17
N GLY A 131 -21.97 4.33 -10.08
CA GLY A 131 -21.76 5.45 -11.00
C GLY A 131 -20.89 5.15 -12.23
N LEU A 132 -20.12 4.06 -12.22
CA LEU A 132 -19.26 3.73 -13.37
C LEU A 132 -20.07 3.17 -14.55
N PRO A 133 -19.87 3.68 -15.78
CA PRO A 133 -20.53 3.18 -16.99
C PRO A 133 -19.82 1.92 -17.54
N LEU A 134 -19.74 0.88 -16.72
CA LEU A 134 -19.09 -0.39 -17.03
C LEU A 134 -20.09 -1.57 -16.92
N GLY A 135 -19.65 -2.76 -17.32
CA GLY A 135 -20.42 -3.99 -17.10
C GLY A 135 -20.64 -4.28 -15.61
N GLU A 136 -21.69 -5.04 -15.28
CA GLU A 136 -22.05 -5.31 -13.89
C GLU A 136 -20.92 -6.00 -13.10
N ALA A 137 -20.27 -7.00 -13.72
CA ALA A 137 -19.13 -7.69 -13.12
C ALA A 137 -17.97 -6.72 -12.80
N ASP A 138 -17.60 -5.85 -13.74
CA ASP A 138 -16.51 -4.89 -13.58
C ASP A 138 -16.81 -3.86 -12.49
N ARG A 139 -18.05 -3.38 -12.44
CA ARG A 139 -18.50 -2.41 -11.43
C ARG A 139 -18.43 -3.00 -10.03
N ILE A 140 -18.88 -4.24 -9.86
CA ILE A 140 -18.83 -4.96 -8.58
C ILE A 140 -17.37 -5.22 -8.20
N ALA A 141 -16.52 -5.64 -9.14
CA ALA A 141 -15.10 -5.87 -8.89
C ALA A 141 -14.37 -4.59 -8.46
N ILE A 142 -14.55 -3.49 -9.20
CA ILE A 142 -13.92 -2.20 -8.88
C ILE A 142 -14.43 -1.66 -7.55
N GLY A 143 -15.74 -1.66 -7.33
CA GLY A 143 -16.33 -1.24 -6.06
C GLY A 143 -15.80 -2.06 -4.89
N GLY A 144 -15.81 -3.38 -5.02
CA GLY A 144 -15.33 -4.32 -4.01
C GLY A 144 -13.85 -4.19 -3.70
N LEU A 145 -12.98 -3.98 -4.70
CA LEU A 145 -11.54 -3.77 -4.52
C LEU A 145 -11.20 -2.40 -3.94
N THR A 146 -12.03 -1.39 -4.21
CA THR A 146 -11.81 -0.03 -3.70
C THR A 146 -11.98 0.02 -2.18
N VAL A 147 -12.92 -0.75 -1.62
CA VAL A 147 -13.18 -0.76 -0.16
C VAL A 147 -11.93 -1.11 0.65
N PRO A 148 -11.27 -2.28 0.50
CA PRO A 148 -10.11 -2.63 1.32
C PRO A 148 -8.93 -1.68 1.10
N LEU A 149 -8.74 -1.14 -0.11
CA LEU A 149 -7.68 -0.18 -0.42
C LEU A 149 -7.89 1.14 0.32
N LEU A 150 -9.08 1.73 0.22
CA LEU A 150 -9.42 2.97 0.93
C LEU A 150 -9.48 2.74 2.44
N TRP A 151 -9.92 1.58 2.88
CA TRP A 151 -9.98 1.25 4.29
C TRP A 151 -8.59 1.16 4.92
N ALA A 152 -7.68 0.40 4.29
CA ALA A 152 -6.28 0.32 4.72
C ALA A 152 -5.57 1.67 4.64
N GLY A 153 -5.79 2.43 3.56
CA GLY A 153 -5.27 3.79 3.42
C GLY A 153 -5.79 4.74 4.51
N GLY A 154 -7.08 4.66 4.82
CA GLY A 154 -7.73 5.40 5.89
C GLY A 154 -7.16 5.07 7.27
N MET A 155 -6.91 3.79 7.56
CA MET A 155 -6.21 3.37 8.79
C MET A 155 -4.80 3.98 8.88
N VAL A 156 -3.98 3.82 7.83
CA VAL A 156 -2.60 4.32 7.84
C VAL A 156 -2.57 5.84 7.99
N TRP A 157 -3.43 6.56 7.26
CA TRP A 157 -3.50 8.01 7.31
C TRP A 157 -3.98 8.54 8.67
N THR A 158 -5.04 7.96 9.23
CA THR A 158 -5.56 8.39 10.55
C THR A 158 -4.59 8.12 11.69
N LEU A 159 -3.79 7.04 11.61
CA LEU A 159 -2.76 6.74 12.59
C LEU A 159 -1.52 7.64 12.43
N ALA A 160 -1.19 8.03 11.20
CA ALA A 160 -0.10 8.97 10.91
C ALA A 160 -0.46 10.44 11.22
N ASP A 161 -1.75 10.78 11.35
CA ASP A 161 -2.19 12.15 11.62
C ASP A 161 -2.07 12.52 13.11
N ASP A 162 -1.30 13.57 13.40
CA ASP A 162 -1.19 14.15 14.74
C ASP A 162 -2.49 14.82 15.23
N ARG A 163 -3.39 15.22 14.32
CA ARG A 163 -4.61 15.97 14.60
C ARG A 163 -5.87 15.12 14.42
N ILE A 164 -6.32 14.51 15.53
CA ILE A 164 -7.52 13.64 15.58
C ILE A 164 -8.78 14.33 15.01
N LEU A 165 -8.98 15.63 15.28
CA LEU A 165 -10.14 16.37 14.77
C LEU A 165 -10.15 16.53 13.25
N ARG A 166 -8.96 16.63 12.63
CA ARG A 166 -8.83 16.70 11.17
C ARG A 166 -9.21 15.36 10.55
N ALA A 167 -8.66 14.27 11.10
CA ALA A 167 -9.00 12.93 10.66
C ALA A 167 -10.51 12.64 10.78
N LEU A 168 -11.11 13.03 11.91
CA LEU A 168 -12.56 12.92 12.12
C LEU A 168 -13.35 13.68 11.04
N ALA A 169 -13.04 14.97 10.86
CA ALA A 169 -13.77 15.83 9.92
C ALA A 169 -13.69 15.30 8.48
N VAL A 170 -12.49 14.92 8.03
CA VAL A 170 -12.30 14.37 6.69
C VAL A 170 -13.07 13.07 6.52
N LEU A 171 -13.00 12.15 7.48
CA LEU A 171 -13.70 10.87 7.38
C LEU A 171 -15.23 11.03 7.39
N ILE A 172 -15.76 11.93 8.22
CA ILE A 172 -17.21 12.24 8.22
C ILE A 172 -17.62 12.85 6.89
N LEU A 173 -16.90 13.87 6.41
CA LEU A 173 -17.22 14.53 5.14
C LEU A 173 -17.13 13.57 3.96
N SER A 174 -16.08 12.74 3.91
CA SER A 174 -15.92 11.70 2.89
C SER A 174 -17.03 10.65 2.97
N SER A 175 -17.44 10.25 4.18
CA SER A 175 -18.57 9.34 4.35
C SER A 175 -19.85 9.95 3.80
N ILE A 176 -20.19 11.18 4.23
CA ILE A 176 -21.38 11.89 3.76
C ILE A 176 -21.36 11.98 2.23
N ALA A 177 -20.29 12.54 1.65
CA ALA A 177 -20.15 12.71 0.21
C ALA A 177 -20.31 11.39 -0.56
N ALA A 178 -19.69 10.31 -0.06
CA ALA A 178 -19.74 9.01 -0.72
C ALA A 178 -21.14 8.37 -0.62
N TYR A 179 -21.80 8.44 0.54
CA TYR A 179 -23.16 7.93 0.69
C TYR A 179 -24.18 8.78 -0.10
N THR A 180 -24.00 10.10 -0.17
CA THR A 180 -24.80 10.96 -1.05
C THR A 180 -24.65 10.50 -2.50
N ALA A 181 -23.42 10.39 -3.01
CA ALA A 181 -23.16 9.92 -4.37
C ALA A 181 -23.67 8.50 -4.65
N ALA A 182 -23.79 7.66 -3.63
CA ALA A 182 -24.25 6.28 -3.76
C ALA A 182 -25.78 6.12 -3.74
N PHE A 183 -26.54 7.04 -3.15
CA PHE A 183 -27.96 6.80 -2.84
C PHE A 183 -28.90 7.96 -3.16
N ILE A 184 -28.38 9.16 -3.42
CA ILE A 184 -29.15 10.37 -3.75
C ILE A 184 -28.82 10.75 -5.19
#